data_AF-A0A554V2S4-F1
#
_entry.id   AF-A0A554V2S4-F1
#
_cell.length_a   1.000
_cell.length_b   1.000
_cell.length_c   1.000
_cell.angle_alpha   90.00
_cell.angle_beta   90.00
_cell.angle_gamma   90.00
#
_symmetry.space_group_name_H-M   'P 1'
#
loop_
_entity.id
_entity.type
_entity.pdbx_description
1 polymer ?
#
loop_
_entity_poly.entity_id
_entity_poly.type
_entity_poly.pdbx_seq_one_letter_code
_entity_poly.pdbx_strand_id
1 'polypeptide(L)'
;MKKPTMTQRLAYYAGRTLPPDLNEWVQYDLVGHGANERYLARFVLPIIPFFCLVLLFPGPMILKIGMIVMMIVPLVVFTVALSYVWRRYRLARHGLDPHLADKPKFSSRERDLYQFRYGHQ
;
A
#
# COMPACT_ATOMS: atom_id res chain seq x y z
N MET A 1 -3.94 7.65 -18.86
CA MET A 1 -2.83 7.27 -17.97
C MET A 1 -1.83 6.34 -18.65
N LYS A 2 -0.59 6.81 -18.85
CA LYS A 2 0.56 5.96 -19.23
C LYS A 2 1.00 5.06 -18.07
N LYS A 3 1.51 3.86 -18.36
CA LYS A 3 1.97 2.90 -17.34
C LYS A 3 3.50 2.77 -17.37
N PRO A 4 4.17 2.69 -16.21
CA PRO A 4 5.61 2.45 -16.15
C PRO A 4 5.97 1.06 -16.68
N THR A 5 7.13 0.95 -17.32
CA THR A 5 7.77 -0.34 -17.65
C THR A 5 8.22 -1.09 -16.39
N MET A 6 8.50 -2.38 -16.50
CA MET A 6 8.88 -3.21 -15.34
C MET A 6 10.14 -2.70 -14.63
N THR A 7 11.14 -2.26 -15.38
CA THR A 7 12.37 -1.65 -14.84
C THR A 7 12.08 -0.35 -14.09
N GLN A 8 11.20 0.50 -14.65
CA GLN A 8 10.73 1.72 -13.98
C GLN A 8 9.95 1.42 -12.70
N ARG A 9 9.11 0.37 -12.68
CA ARG A 9 8.40 -0.06 -11.46
C ARG A 9 9.35 -0.52 -10.37
N LEU A 10 10.35 -1.32 -10.72
CA LEU A 10 11.38 -1.77 -9.77
C LEU A 10 12.18 -0.58 -9.23
N ALA A 11 12.62 0.33 -10.09
CA ALA A 11 13.30 1.56 -9.68
C ALA A 11 12.41 2.41 -8.76
N TYR A 12 11.12 2.54 -9.06
CA TYR A 12 10.15 3.25 -8.24
C TYR A 12 9.96 2.61 -6.86
N TYR A 13 9.95 1.27 -6.77
CA TYR A 13 9.90 0.54 -5.50
C TYR A 13 11.18 0.68 -4.70
N ALA A 14 12.35 0.72 -5.37
CA ALA A 14 13.64 1.04 -4.76
C ALA A 14 13.76 2.53 -4.35
N GLY A 15 12.74 3.35 -4.60
CA GLY A 15 12.71 4.74 -4.18
C GLY A 15 13.24 5.74 -5.19
N ARG A 16 13.38 5.40 -6.48
CA ARG A 16 13.61 6.41 -7.54
C ARG A 16 12.32 7.16 -7.89
N THR A 17 12.49 8.40 -8.31
CA THR A 17 11.42 9.20 -8.92
C THR A 17 11.23 8.75 -10.36
N LEU A 18 9.97 8.67 -10.78
CA LEU A 18 9.59 8.44 -12.17
C LEU A 18 9.57 9.76 -12.93
N PRO A 19 9.74 9.74 -14.26
CA PRO A 19 9.63 10.94 -15.07
C PRO A 19 8.23 11.57 -14.97
N PRO A 20 8.09 12.89 -15.22
CA PRO A 20 6.84 13.62 -15.01
C PRO A 20 5.65 13.11 -15.82
N ASP A 21 5.88 12.46 -16.96
CA ASP A 21 4.83 11.89 -17.81
C ASP A 21 4.09 10.70 -17.17
N LEU A 22 4.63 10.15 -16.08
CA LEU A 22 4.03 9.09 -15.27
C LEU A 22 3.40 9.62 -13.97
N ASN A 23 3.34 10.93 -13.75
CA ASN A 23 2.80 11.50 -12.52
C ASN A 23 1.33 11.13 -12.28
N GLU A 24 0.51 11.00 -13.32
CA GLU A 24 -0.87 10.48 -13.18
C GLU A 24 -0.87 9.08 -12.56
N TRP A 25 0.01 8.18 -13.05
CA TRP A 25 0.14 6.83 -12.52
C TRP A 25 0.61 6.83 -11.08
N VAL A 26 1.58 7.69 -10.74
CA VAL A 26 2.06 7.85 -9.36
C VAL A 26 0.96 8.36 -8.44
N GLN A 27 0.18 9.34 -8.88
CA GLN A 27 -0.92 9.89 -8.10
C GLN A 27 -1.98 8.82 -7.82
N TYR A 28 -2.37 8.03 -8.82
CA TYR A 28 -3.29 6.92 -8.65
C TYR A 28 -2.72 5.81 -7.76
N ASP A 29 -1.43 5.51 -7.89
CA ASP A 29 -0.75 4.53 -7.05
C ASP A 29 -0.81 4.93 -5.58
N LEU A 30 -0.47 6.20 -5.30
CA LEU A 30 -0.37 6.76 -3.95
C LEU A 30 -1.72 7.13 -3.35
N VAL A 31 -2.72 7.56 -4.12
CA VAL A 31 -3.97 8.12 -3.57
C VAL A 31 -5.22 7.38 -4.05
N GLY A 32 -5.11 6.61 -5.13
CA GLY A 32 -6.22 5.86 -5.68
C GLY A 32 -6.76 4.77 -4.76
N HIS A 33 -7.87 4.17 -5.18
CA HIS A 33 -8.47 3.05 -4.47
C HIS A 33 -7.45 1.90 -4.29
N GLY A 34 -7.44 1.27 -3.10
CA GLY A 34 -6.46 0.23 -2.77
C GLY A 34 -5.02 0.72 -2.53
N ALA A 35 -4.76 2.03 -2.40
CA ALA A 35 -3.40 2.54 -2.16
C ALA A 35 -2.74 1.92 -0.90
N ASN A 36 -3.52 1.74 0.18
CA ASN A 36 -3.01 1.10 1.41
C ASN A 36 -2.70 -0.39 1.20
N GLU A 37 -3.52 -1.09 0.42
CA GLU A 37 -3.31 -2.52 0.11
C GLU A 37 -2.05 -2.71 -0.74
N ARG A 38 -1.87 -1.89 -1.79
CA ARG A 38 -0.64 -1.89 -2.60
C ARG A 38 0.59 -1.55 -1.78
N TYR A 39 0.46 -0.60 -0.85
CA TYR A 39 1.55 -0.24 0.06
C TYR A 39 1.90 -1.41 0.97
N LEU A 40 0.91 -2.02 1.63
CA LEU A 40 1.12 -3.18 2.51
C LEU A 40 1.74 -4.36 1.74
N ALA A 41 1.22 -4.68 0.56
CA ALA A 41 1.74 -5.74 -0.28
C ALA A 41 3.22 -5.53 -0.64
N ARG A 42 3.71 -4.29 -0.78
CA ARG A 42 5.14 -4.02 -1.04
C ARG A 42 6.05 -4.43 0.11
N PHE A 43 5.55 -4.44 1.34
CA PHE A 43 6.31 -4.89 2.51
C PHE A 43 6.10 -6.36 2.82
N VAL A 44 4.87 -6.85 2.67
CA VAL A 44 4.52 -8.24 2.97
C VAL A 44 5.06 -9.21 1.92
N LEU A 45 4.90 -8.90 0.62
CA LEU A 45 5.24 -9.82 -0.47
C LEU A 45 6.73 -10.25 -0.45
N PRO A 46 7.71 -9.34 -0.25
CA PRO A 46 9.12 -9.73 -0.16
C PRO A 46 9.44 -10.60 1.07
N ILE A 47 8.60 -10.59 2.10
CA ILE A 47 8.81 -11.34 3.35
C ILE A 47 8.23 -12.76 3.27
N ILE A 48 7.30 -13.02 2.35
CA ILE A 48 6.67 -14.35 2.18
C ILE A 48 7.71 -15.49 2.08
N PRO A 49 8.81 -15.38 1.31
CA PRO A 49 9.83 -16.44 1.27
C PRO A 49 10.43 -16.76 2.64
N PHE A 50 10.60 -15.77 3.52
CA PHE A 50 11.08 -16.00 4.89
C PHE A 50 10.08 -16.80 5.71
N PHE A 51 8.78 -16.54 5.55
CA PHE A 51 7.74 -17.37 6.19
C PHE A 51 7.75 -18.80 5.65
N CYS A 52 7.98 -19.00 4.35
CA CYS A 52 8.16 -20.34 3.78
C CYS A 52 9.35 -21.08 4.42
N LEU A 53 10.46 -20.39 4.71
CA LEU A 53 11.60 -20.97 5.42
C LEU A 53 11.24 -21.39 6.86
N VAL A 54 10.47 -20.58 7.59
CA VAL A 54 9.98 -20.95 8.93
C VAL A 54 9.13 -22.21 8.89
N LEU A 55 8.31 -22.37 7.85
CA LEU A 55 7.47 -23.57 7.67
C LEU A 55 8.29 -24.84 7.41
N LEU A 56 9.45 -24.72 6.76
CA LEU A 56 10.35 -25.84 6.46
C LEU A 56 11.05 -26.40 7.70
N PHE A 57 11.23 -25.59 8.75
CA PHE A 57 11.89 -26.01 9.98
C PHE A 57 11.12 -27.13 10.70
N PRO A 58 11.79 -28.15 11.27
CA PRO A 58 11.09 -29.19 12.03
C PRO A 58 10.44 -28.61 13.30
N GLY A 59 9.16 -28.92 13.53
CA GLY A 59 8.46 -28.49 14.75
C GLY A 59 6.93 -28.47 14.63
N PRO A 60 6.21 -28.26 15.75
CA PRO A 60 4.75 -28.15 15.77
C PRO A 60 4.23 -26.99 14.92
N MET A 61 3.18 -27.23 14.13
CA MET A 61 2.62 -26.23 13.22
C MET A 61 2.10 -24.97 13.94
N ILE A 62 1.49 -25.13 15.12
CA ILE A 62 0.95 -24.04 15.92
C ILE A 62 2.05 -23.05 16.32
N LEU A 63 3.23 -23.55 16.69
CA LEU A 63 4.37 -22.71 17.06
C LEU A 63 4.87 -21.91 15.86
N LYS A 64 4.98 -22.54 14.68
CA LYS A 64 5.40 -21.86 13.44
C LYS A 64 4.43 -20.74 13.05
N ILE A 65 3.12 -21.01 13.10
CA ILE A 65 2.09 -20.00 12.84
C ILE A 65 2.18 -18.87 13.88
N GLY A 66 2.35 -19.20 15.16
CA GLY A 66 2.54 -18.22 16.23
C GLY A 66 3.71 -17.28 15.96
N MET A 67 4.86 -17.81 15.53
CA MET A 67 6.03 -17.01 15.14
C MET A 67 5.73 -16.08 13.96
N ILE A 68 5.09 -16.59 12.91
CA ILE A 68 4.71 -15.81 11.73
C ILE A 68 3.76 -14.67 12.12
N VAL A 69 2.72 -14.97 12.91
CA VAL A 69 1.74 -13.97 13.37
C VAL A 69 2.42 -12.91 14.23
N MET A 70 3.25 -13.32 15.20
CA MET A 70 3.99 -12.40 16.07
C MET A 70 4.92 -11.47 15.26
N MET A 71 5.41 -11.91 14.11
CA MET A 71 6.23 -11.11 13.20
C MET A 71 5.39 -10.20 12.27
N ILE A 72 4.25 -10.68 11.78
CA ILE A 72 3.37 -9.92 10.87
C ILE A 72 2.67 -8.77 11.59
N VAL A 73 2.18 -8.98 12.82
CA VAL A 73 1.43 -7.97 13.57
C VAL A 73 2.17 -6.62 13.66
N PRO A 74 3.41 -6.55 14.18
CA PRO A 74 4.13 -5.28 14.26
C PRO A 74 4.41 -4.70 12.87
N LEU A 75 4.77 -5.54 11.89
CA LEU A 75 4.99 -5.09 10.52
C LEU A 75 3.76 -4.37 9.94
N VAL A 76 2.58 -4.97 10.08
CA VAL A 76 1.31 -4.39 9.60
C VAL A 76 1.02 -3.08 10.33
N VAL A 77 1.17 -3.06 11.66
CA VAL A 77 0.94 -1.84 12.46
C VAL A 77 1.86 -0.70 12.02
N PHE A 78 3.17 -0.94 11.92
CA PHE A 78 4.13 0.08 11.52
C PHE A 78 3.93 0.53 10.08
N THR A 79 3.66 -0.38 9.15
CA THR A 79 3.41 -0.04 7.75
C THR A 79 2.15 0.82 7.61
N VAL A 80 1.05 0.47 8.28
CA VAL A 80 -0.16 1.29 8.26
C VAL A 80 0.10 2.66 8.89
N ALA A 81 0.78 2.72 10.05
CA ALA A 81 1.10 3.98 10.72
C ALA A 81 1.97 4.91 9.86
N LEU A 82 3.00 4.35 9.20
CA LEU A 82 3.92 5.10 8.33
C LEU A 82 3.33 5.43 6.95
N SER A 83 2.23 4.78 6.55
CA SER A 83 1.69 4.92 5.19
C SER A 83 1.34 6.38 4.85
N TYR A 84 0.79 7.13 5.80
CA TYR A 84 0.44 8.54 5.62
C TYR A 84 1.69 9.40 5.33
N VAL A 85 2.69 9.31 6.21
CA VAL A 85 3.95 10.07 6.11
C VAL A 85 4.67 9.75 4.81
N TRP A 86 4.75 8.46 4.47
CA TRP A 86 5.44 8.00 3.28
C TRP A 86 4.76 8.48 1.99
N ARG A 87 3.42 8.42 1.93
CA ARG A 87 2.65 8.90 0.77
C ARG A 87 2.85 10.39 0.55
N ARG A 88 2.79 11.18 1.63
CA ARG A 88 2.99 12.64 1.58
C ARG A 88 4.41 12.99 1.10
N TYR A 89 5.42 12.31 1.64
CA TYR A 89 6.81 12.45 1.19
C TYR A 89 6.97 12.09 -0.30
N ARG A 90 6.35 10.99 -0.76
CA ARG A 90 6.42 10.58 -2.17
C ARG A 90 5.72 11.57 -3.10
N LEU A 91 4.56 12.10 -2.73
CA LEU A 91 3.88 13.13 -3.51
C LEU A 91 4.77 14.36 -3.67
N ALA A 92 5.33 14.88 -2.57
CA ALA A 92 6.24 16.03 -2.60
C ALA A 92 7.46 15.79 -3.50
N ARG A 93 8.06 14.59 -3.43
CA ARG A 93 9.23 14.23 -4.24
C ARG A 93 8.95 14.15 -5.74
N HIS A 94 7.69 13.95 -6.13
CA HIS A 94 7.24 13.97 -7.52
C HIS A 94 6.70 15.34 -7.96
N GLY A 95 6.80 16.37 -7.11
CA GLY A 95 6.24 17.70 -7.38
C GLY A 95 4.70 17.75 -7.33
N LEU A 96 4.07 16.74 -6.73
CA LEU A 96 2.63 16.66 -6.56
C LEU A 96 2.22 17.27 -5.21
N ASP A 97 0.99 17.80 -5.16
CA ASP A 97 0.43 18.36 -3.93
C ASP A 97 0.39 17.30 -2.80
N PRO A 98 1.13 17.50 -1.69
CA PRO A 98 1.15 16.57 -0.58
C PRO A 98 -0.21 16.40 0.11
N HIS A 99 -1.10 17.40 0.01
CA HIS A 99 -2.45 17.36 0.58
C HIS A 99 -3.39 16.39 -0.13
N LEU A 100 -2.99 15.85 -1.29
CA LEU A 100 -3.71 14.74 -1.90
C LEU A 100 -3.75 13.50 -1.00
N ALA A 101 -2.81 13.34 -0.06
CA ALA A 101 -2.84 12.28 0.93
C ALA A 101 -3.94 12.48 2.01
N ASP A 102 -4.39 13.71 2.22
CA ASP A 102 -5.38 14.09 3.24
C ASP A 102 -6.83 13.83 2.78
N LYS A 103 -7.05 13.59 1.48
CA LYS A 103 -8.38 13.38 0.94
C LYS A 103 -9.06 12.23 1.68
N PRO A 104 -10.22 12.47 2.34
CA PRO A 104 -10.92 11.42 3.05
C PRO A 104 -11.24 10.31 2.06
N LYS A 105 -10.89 9.07 2.43
CA LYS A 105 -11.34 7.88 1.74
C LYS A 105 -12.85 7.80 1.94
N PHE A 106 -13.63 8.56 1.17
CA PHE A 106 -15.03 8.20 0.96
C PHE A 106 -15.00 6.86 0.25
N SER A 107 -15.18 5.80 1.03
CA SER A 107 -15.30 4.46 0.52
C SER A 107 -16.43 4.48 -0.49
N SER A 108 -16.29 3.78 -1.62
CA SER A 108 -17.42 3.59 -2.54
C SER A 108 -18.65 3.10 -1.78
N ARG A 109 -18.43 2.28 -0.74
CA ARG A 109 -19.44 1.81 0.20
C ARG A 109 -20.11 2.93 1.00
N GLU A 110 -19.41 3.99 1.37
CA GLU A 110 -20.02 5.15 2.03
C GLU A 110 -20.84 6.00 1.05
N ARG A 111 -20.42 6.08 -0.22
CA ARG A 111 -21.24 6.68 -1.28
C ARG A 111 -22.51 5.86 -1.51
N ASP A 112 -22.40 4.53 -1.58
CA ASP A 112 -23.53 3.62 -1.76
C ASP A 112 -24.48 3.69 -0.55
N LEU A 113 -23.94 3.71 0.67
CA LEU A 113 -24.72 3.89 1.90
C LEU A 113 -25.38 5.27 1.99
N TYR A 114 -24.71 6.32 1.52
CA TYR A 114 -25.27 7.67 1.45
C TYR A 114 -26.41 7.73 0.42
N GLN A 115 -26.23 7.15 -0.76
CA GLN A 115 -27.28 7.04 -1.78
C GLN A 115 -28.45 6.19 -1.31
N PHE A 116 -28.21 5.09 -0.62
CA PHE A 116 -29.28 4.28 -0.02
C PHE A 116 -30.05 5.04 1.06
N ARG A 117 -29.36 5.85 1.88
CA ARG A 117 -29.96 6.54 3.04
C ARG A 117 -30.59 7.89 2.69
N TYR A 118 -30.10 8.58 1.66
CA TYR A 118 -30.49 9.95 1.32
C TYR A 118 -30.82 10.16 -0.17
N GLY A 119 -30.83 9.11 -0.98
CA GLY A 119 -31.33 9.16 -2.36
C GLY A 119 -32.85 9.28 -2.37
N HIS A 120 -33.37 10.45 -2.01
CA HIS A 120 -34.78 10.77 -2.16
C HIS A 120 -35.15 10.85 -3.66
N GLN A 121 -36.26 10.19 -4.01
CA GLN A 121 -36.97 10.34 -5.28
C GLN A 121 -37.68 11.69 -5.33
#